data_AF-A0A4U2MEM5-F1
#
_entry.id   AF-A0A4U2MEM5-F1
#
_cell.length_a   1.000
_cell.length_b   1.000
_cell.length_c   1.000
_cell.angle_alpha   90.00
_cell.angle_beta   90.00
_cell.angle_gamma   90.00
#
_symmetry.space_group_name_H-M   'P 1'
#
loop_
_entity.id
_entity.type
_entity.pdbx_description
1 polymer ?
#
loop_
_entity_poly.entity_id
_entity_poly.type
_entity_poly.pdbx_seq_one_letter_code
_entity_poly.pdbx_strand_id
1 'polypeptide(L)' 'MNRINYIRQEEKKYHDLCYEQYKLFETGSWLYEPVKTVMDLMDHFEGQNNLQVLDLGSGVGRNSIPIAQKIQNTSGT' A
#
# COMPACT_ATOMS: atom_id res chain seq x y z
N MET A 1 27.92 -14.27 7.32
CA MET A 1 26.58 -13.67 7.07
C MET A 1 25.55 -14.50 7.82
N ASN A 2 24.67 -13.89 8.64
CA ASN A 2 23.57 -14.61 9.29
C ASN A 2 22.56 -15.08 8.22
N ARG A 3 22.06 -16.32 8.30
CA ARG A 3 21.07 -16.88 7.35
C ARG A 3 19.84 -15.98 7.16
N ILE A 4 19.37 -15.34 8.23
CA ILE A 4 18.25 -14.39 8.16
C ILE A 4 18.62 -13.15 7.33
N ASN A 5 19.85 -12.65 7.45
CA ASN A 5 20.30 -11.50 6.66
C ASN A 5 20.39 -11.86 5.18
N TYR A 6 20.82 -13.07 4.85
CA TYR A 6 20.81 -13.56 3.47
C TYR A 6 19.39 -13.62 2.90
N ILE A 7 18.44 -14.22 3.63
CA ILE A 7 17.04 -14.32 3.20
C ILE A 7 16.44 -12.92 2.94
N ARG A 8 16.65 -11.98 3.86
CA ARG A 8 16.18 -10.59 3.71
C ARG A 8 16.82 -9.87 2.52
N GLN A 9 18.08 -10.15 2.23
CA GLN A 9 18.75 -9.58 1.06
C GLN A 9 18.17 -10.11 -0.24
N GLU A 10 17.88 -11.41 -0.33
CA GLU A 10 17.26 -11.99 -1.53
C GLU A 10 15.83 -11.50 -1.73
N GLU A 11 15.04 -11.36 -0.66
CA GLU A 11 13.71 -10.74 -0.71
C GLU A 11 13.77 -9.29 -1.22
N LYS A 12 14.70 -8.49 -0.67
CA LYS A 12 14.89 -7.11 -1.14
C LYS A 12 15.26 -7.05 -2.62
N LYS A 13 16.21 -7.87 -3.08
CA LYS A 13 16.64 -7.91 -4.49
C LYS A 13 15.49 -8.23 -5.44
N TYR A 14 14.64 -9.19 -5.07
CA TYR A 14 13.44 -9.51 -5.83
C TYR A 14 12.50 -8.31 -5.94
N HIS A 15 12.25 -7.63 -4.81
CA HIS A 15 11.40 -6.43 -4.82
C HIS A 15 12.02 -5.29 -5.64
N ASP A 16 13.31 -4.97 -5.46
CA ASP A 16 14.00 -3.94 -6.23
C ASP A 16 13.84 -4.19 -7.75
N LEU A 17 14.09 -5.42 -8.20
CA LEU A 17 13.92 -5.82 -9.59
C LEU A 17 12.48 -5.61 -10.08
N CYS A 18 11.49 -5.98 -9.26
CA CYS A 18 10.09 -5.81 -9.60
C CYS A 18 9.69 -4.34 -9.75
N TYR A 19 10.17 -3.45 -8.87
CA TYR A 19 9.86 -2.02 -8.93
C TYR A 19 10.59 -1.31 -10.08
N GLU A 20 11.79 -1.76 -10.44
CA GLU A 20 12.56 -1.18 -11.55
C GLU A 20 12.05 -1.62 -12.94
N GLN A 21 11.65 -2.89 -13.08
CA GLN A 21 11.35 -3.46 -14.40
C GLN A 21 9.87 -3.38 -14.80
N TYR A 22 8.96 -3.37 -13.83
CA TYR A 22 7.54 -3.36 -14.12
C TYR A 22 6.94 -1.98 -13.89
N LYS A 23 6.06 -1.57 -14.81
CA LYS A 23 5.20 -0.43 -14.60
C LYS A 23 4.02 -0.87 -13.73
N LEU A 24 4.09 -0.54 -12.45
CA LEU A 24 3.18 -1.09 -11.44
C LEU A 24 1.89 -0.29 -11.25
N PHE A 25 1.82 0.95 -11.74
CA PHE A 25 0.68 1.86 -11.51
C PHE A 25 0.05 2.39 -12.81
N GLU A 26 0.25 1.68 -13.92
CA GLU A 26 -0.41 1.99 -15.20
C GLU A 26 -1.66 1.13 -15.40
N THR A 27 -2.63 1.61 -16.18
CA THR A 27 -3.84 0.86 -16.51
C THR A 27 -3.50 -0.55 -17.03
N GLY A 28 -4.06 -1.58 -16.40
CA GLY A 28 -3.80 -2.98 -16.74
C GLY A 28 -2.59 -3.61 -16.04
N SER A 29 -1.84 -2.84 -15.25
CA SER A 29 -0.79 -3.38 -14.38
C SER A 29 -1.34 -4.01 -13.09
N TRP A 30 -0.52 -4.84 -12.44
CA TRP A 30 -0.92 -5.59 -11.24
C TRP A 30 -1.37 -4.68 -10.08
N LEU A 31 -0.71 -3.54 -9.84
CA LEU A 31 -1.02 -2.64 -8.71
C LEU A 31 -1.84 -1.42 -9.13
N TYR A 32 -2.50 -1.47 -10.29
CA TYR A 32 -3.27 -0.35 -10.85
C TYR A 32 -4.42 0.12 -9.95
N GLU A 33 -5.19 -0.81 -9.38
CA GLU A 33 -6.39 -0.48 -8.59
C GLU A 33 -6.22 -0.85 -7.11
N PRO A 34 -6.84 -0.08 -6.19
CA PRO A 34 -6.94 -0.47 -4.79
C PRO A 34 -7.68 -1.79 -4.61
N VAL A 35 -7.37 -2.48 -3.52
CA VAL A 35 -8.09 -3.71 -3.16
C VAL A 35 -9.51 -3.34 -2.74
N LYS A 36 -10.51 -3.80 -3.48
CA LYS A 36 -11.93 -3.48 -3.25
C LYS A 36 -12.36 -3.69 -1.79
N THR A 37 -12.03 -4.84 -1.19
CA THR A 37 -12.40 -5.14 0.20
C THR A 37 -11.79 -4.16 1.21
N VAL A 38 -10.57 -3.66 0.95
CA VAL A 38 -9.95 -2.65 1.82
C VAL A 38 -10.72 -1.33 1.73
N MET A 39 -11.08 -0.92 0.51
CA MET A 39 -11.86 0.31 0.30
C MET A 39 -13.27 0.21 0.89
N ASP A 40 -13.96 -0.91 0.68
CA ASP A 40 -15.31 -1.15 1.24
C ASP A 40 -15.30 -1.09 2.79
N LEU A 41 -14.20 -1.53 3.43
CA LEU A 41 -14.06 -1.45 4.89
C LEU A 41 -13.91 -0.02 5.39
N MET A 42 -13.39 0.91 4.58
CA MET A 42 -13.25 2.31 4.99
C MET A 42 -14.60 2.97 5.25
N ASP A 43 -15.68 2.50 4.61
CA ASP A 43 -17.03 3.03 4.80
C ASP A 43 -17.53 2.79 6.24
N HIS A 44 -16.98 1.80 6.95
CA HIS A 44 -17.32 1.53 8.36
C HIS A 44 -16.77 2.58 9.33
N PHE A 45 -15.81 3.40 8.87
CA PHE A 45 -15.20 4.47 9.65
C PHE A 45 -15.73 5.86 9.26
N GLU A 46 -16.77 5.94 8.43
CA GLU A 46 -17.38 7.22 8.07
C GLU A 46 -17.89 7.98 9.29
N GLY A 47 -17.63 9.28 9.32
CA GLY A 47 -17.94 10.16 10.45
C GLY A 47 -16.94 10.10 11.61
N GLN A 48 -15.94 9.20 11.57
CA GLN A 48 -14.84 9.23 12.54
C GLN A 48 -13.80 10.29 12.18
N ASN A 49 -13.45 11.12 13.16
CA ASN A 49 -12.37 12.10 13.06
C ASN A 49 -11.08 11.54 13.65
N ASN A 50 -9.94 12.01 13.15
CA ASN A 50 -8.59 11.63 13.58
C ASN A 50 -8.29 10.12 13.42
N LEU A 51 -8.81 9.51 12.35
CA LEU A 51 -8.50 8.11 12.04
C LEU A 51 -7.01 7.97 11.67
N GLN A 52 -6.32 7.00 12.27
CA GLN A 52 -4.92 6.69 11.99
C GLN A 52 -4.82 5.36 11.23
N VAL A 53 -4.16 5.37 10.08
CA VAL A 53 -4.06 4.17 9.21
C VAL A 53 -2.61 3.73 9.05
N LEU A 54 -2.38 2.42 9.16
CA LEU A 54 -1.09 1.78 8.89
C LEU A 54 -1.23 0.70 7.82
N ASP A 55 -0.72 0.97 6.61
CA ASP A 55 -0.71 0.03 5.48
C ASP A 55 0.65 -0.70 5.42
N LEU A 56 0.68 -1.93 5.95
CA LEU A 56 1.90 -2.74 6.00
C LEU A 56 2.17 -3.41 4.64
N GLY A 57 3.34 -3.13 4.06
CA GLY A 57 3.65 -3.60 2.71
C GLY A 57 2.88 -2.84 1.63
N SER A 58 2.64 -1.53 1.85
CA SER A 58 1.87 -0.64 0.97
C SER A 58 2.37 -0.56 -0.47
N GLY A 59 3.63 -0.93 -0.71
CA GLY A 59 4.27 -0.91 -2.02
C GLY A 59 4.24 0.49 -2.63
N VAL A 60 3.68 0.63 -3.84
CA VAL A 60 3.49 1.95 -4.49
C VAL A 60 2.38 2.80 -3.85
N GLY A 61 1.65 2.27 -2.87
CA GLY A 61 0.58 2.99 -2.18
C GLY A 61 -0.80 2.86 -2.81
N ARG A 62 -1.08 1.78 -3.56
CA ARG A 62 -2.38 1.60 -4.25
C ARG A 62 -3.60 1.70 -3.33
N ASN A 63 -3.45 1.32 -2.05
CA ASN A 63 -4.48 1.47 -1.02
C ASN A 63 -4.26 2.75 -0.21
N SER A 64 -3.01 2.99 0.22
CA SER A 64 -2.64 4.16 1.04
C SER A 64 -3.07 5.50 0.42
N ILE A 65 -2.85 5.70 -0.89
CA ILE A 65 -3.19 6.94 -1.59
C ILE A 65 -4.71 7.22 -1.56
N PRO A 66 -5.59 6.31 -2.04
CA PRO A 66 -7.03 6.54 -1.98
C PRO A 66 -7.58 6.58 -0.55
N ILE A 67 -6.99 5.86 0.40
CA ILE A 67 -7.38 5.96 1.81
C ILE A 67 -7.07 7.36 2.35
N ALA A 68 -5.86 7.88 2.13
CA ALA A 68 -5.48 9.23 2.53
C ALA A 68 -6.41 10.29 1.93
N GLN A 69 -6.79 10.13 0.65
CA GLN A 69 -7.77 11.00 -0.01
C GLN A 69 -9.16 10.94 0.65
N LYS A 70 -9.62 9.76 1.09
CA LYS A 70 -10.92 9.60 1.76
C LYS A 70 -10.95 10.26 3.15
N ILE A 71 -9.84 10.24 3.89
CA ILE A 71 -9.76 10.74 5.28
C ILE A 71 -9.20 12.16 5.42
N GLN A 72 -8.76 12.80 4.33
CA GLN A 72 -8.10 14.12 4.37
C GLN A 72 -8.94 15.22 5.06
N ASN A 73 -10.27 15.13 4.99
CA ASN A 73 -11.18 16.13 5.56
C ASN A 73 -11.58 15.84 7.02
N THR A 74 -11.11 14.73 7.60
CA THR A 74 -11.46 14.30 8.97
C THR A 74 -10.27 14.38 9.93
N SER A 75 -9.21 15.10 9.55
CA SER A 75 -7.94 15.18 10.29
C SER A 75 -7.27 13.82 10.51
N GLY A 76 -7.56 12.83 9.66
CA GLY A 76 -6.90 11.52 9.67
C GLY A 76 -5.47 11.56 9.10
N THR A 77 -4.68 10.54 9.42
CA THR A 77 -3.28 10.38 8.98
C THR A 77 -2.96 8.95 8.59
#